data_AF-A0A1A7ZEG2-F1
#
_entry.id   AF-A0A1A7ZEG2-F1
#
_cell.length_a   1.000
_cell.length_b   1.000
_cell.length_c   1.000
_cell.angle_alpha   90.00
_cell.angle_beta   90.00
_cell.angle_gamma   90.00
#
_symmetry.space_group_name_H-M   'P 1'
#
loop_
_entity.id
_entity.type
_entity.pdbx_description
1 polymer ?
#
loop_
_entity_poly.entity_id
_entity_poly.type
_entity_poly.pdbx_seq_one_letter_code
_entity_poly.pdbx_strand_id
1 'polypeptide(L)'
;MTSSSETLEISGNELVHILRTPRHQYTSDGCVVLDCRPFLDFSLAHICESRNVNWNSMLRRRSKSSVVALEWLIPDKTLLSRLRSGGYCPVVVADERSRSVAELKSESVAQMLLTALQNEVHTQICFLQGGFEGFSEAFSELCYNSPRNQFSTVEPEPITTGRRTPSHDQDGPVELLPFLFLGSAVHSSRREALAAAGITAVLNVSSTCPNFYEGELQYLRLTVEDTLVADIRACFQTAIAFI
;
A
#
# COMPACT_ATOMS: atom_id res chain seq x y z
N MET A 1 32.54 0.02 19.34
CA MET A 1 32.61 0.33 17.89
C MET A 1 31.60 -0.58 17.21
N THR A 2 30.35 -0.14 17.12
CA THR A 2 29.31 -0.89 16.40
C THR A 2 29.58 -0.73 14.92
N SER A 3 29.98 -1.82 14.25
CA SER A 3 30.06 -1.88 12.80
C SER A 3 28.67 -1.53 12.26
N SER A 4 28.53 -0.32 11.70
CA SER A 4 27.39 0.03 10.87
C SER A 4 27.40 -0.95 9.70
N SER A 5 26.47 -1.89 9.69
CA SER A 5 26.33 -2.85 8.60
C SER A 5 25.92 -2.06 7.36
N GLU A 6 26.83 -1.97 6.40
CA GLU A 6 26.61 -1.26 5.15
C GLU A 6 25.50 -1.94 4.34
N THR A 7 24.64 -1.15 3.70
CA THR A 7 23.59 -1.69 2.82
C THR A 7 24.25 -2.29 1.59
N LEU A 8 24.02 -3.58 1.33
CA LEU A 8 24.50 -4.24 0.12
C LEU A 8 23.52 -3.99 -1.03
N GLU A 9 24.03 -3.68 -2.20
CA GLU A 9 23.20 -3.62 -3.41
C GLU A 9 23.18 -4.99 -4.07
N ILE A 10 21.98 -5.48 -4.40
CA ILE A 10 21.79 -6.79 -5.01
C ILE A 10 21.04 -6.67 -6.34
N SER A 11 21.42 -7.50 -7.30
CA SER A 11 20.71 -7.66 -8.56
C SER A 11 19.44 -8.50 -8.41
N GLY A 12 18.58 -8.46 -9.43
CA GLY A 12 17.40 -9.33 -9.47
C GLY A 12 17.74 -10.83 -9.42
N ASN A 13 18.85 -11.26 -10.04
CA ASN A 13 19.31 -12.65 -9.96
C ASN A 13 19.67 -13.07 -8.53
N GLU A 14 20.36 -12.21 -7.79
CA GLU A 14 20.69 -12.47 -6.39
C GLU A 14 19.43 -12.52 -5.52
N LEU A 15 18.45 -11.64 -5.78
CA LEU A 15 17.16 -11.72 -5.12
C LEU A 15 16.42 -13.03 -5.43
N VAL A 16 16.45 -13.52 -6.67
CA VAL A 16 15.87 -14.83 -7.03
C VAL A 16 16.52 -15.95 -6.20
N HIS A 17 17.85 -15.93 -6.05
CA HIS A 17 18.55 -16.90 -5.21
C HIS A 17 18.10 -16.80 -3.74
N ILE A 18 17.97 -15.59 -3.20
CA ILE A 18 17.47 -15.35 -1.85
C ILE A 18 16.04 -15.91 -1.69
N LEU A 19 15.12 -15.58 -2.60
CA LEU A 19 13.72 -16.01 -2.53
C LEU A 19 13.54 -17.54 -2.66
N ARG A 20 14.42 -18.20 -3.41
CA ARG A 20 14.39 -19.67 -3.62
C ARG A 20 15.13 -20.44 -2.53
N THR A 21 15.90 -19.77 -1.67
CA THR A 21 16.64 -20.43 -0.60
C THR A 21 15.66 -20.93 0.48
N PRO A 22 15.65 -22.24 0.80
CA PRO A 22 14.77 -22.76 1.84
C PRO A 22 15.03 -22.16 3.22
N ARG A 23 13.96 -21.91 4.00
CA ARG A 23 14.06 -21.30 5.34
C ARG A 23 15.04 -21.98 6.29
N HIS A 24 15.18 -23.31 6.22
CA HIS A 24 16.10 -24.08 7.08
C HIS A 24 17.59 -23.84 6.81
N GLN A 25 17.93 -23.21 5.68
CA GLN A 25 19.30 -22.85 5.33
C GLN A 25 19.72 -21.48 5.87
N TYR A 26 18.76 -20.70 6.38
CA TYR A 26 19.03 -19.45 7.06
C TYR A 26 19.33 -19.69 8.54
N THR A 27 20.22 -18.87 9.10
CA THR A 27 20.43 -18.78 10.55
C THR A 27 19.29 -18.03 11.26
N SER A 28 18.44 -17.36 10.49
CA SER A 28 17.21 -16.68 10.87
C SER A 28 15.98 -17.43 10.32
N ASP A 29 14.77 -16.89 10.52
CA ASP A 29 13.55 -17.50 9.98
C ASP A 29 13.37 -17.32 8.45
N GLY A 30 14.38 -16.78 7.76
CA GLY A 30 14.41 -16.54 6.32
C GLY A 30 14.67 -15.09 5.94
N CYS A 31 14.37 -14.74 4.69
CA CYS A 31 14.44 -13.37 4.16
C CYS A 31 13.09 -12.65 4.23
N VAL A 32 13.12 -11.32 4.09
CA VAL A 32 11.91 -10.52 3.85
C VAL A 32 12.20 -9.41 2.84
N VAL A 33 11.24 -9.16 1.95
CA VAL A 33 11.28 -8.05 1.00
C VAL A 33 10.30 -6.97 1.46
N LEU A 34 10.79 -5.75 1.61
CA LEU A 34 10.02 -4.56 1.98
C LEU A 34 9.87 -3.66 0.76
N ASP A 35 8.63 -3.53 0.27
CA ASP A 35 8.29 -2.75 -0.91
C ASP A 35 7.89 -1.32 -0.52
N CYS A 36 8.63 -0.35 -1.04
CA CYS A 36 8.51 1.07 -0.73
C CYS A 36 7.61 1.86 -1.69
N ARG A 37 6.98 1.19 -2.66
CA ARG A 37 6.07 1.82 -3.62
C ARG A 37 4.73 2.20 -2.97
N PRO A 38 3.96 3.11 -3.58
CA PRO A 38 2.61 3.40 -3.15
C PRO A 38 1.76 2.14 -3.04
N PHE A 39 0.90 2.06 -2.01
CA PHE A 39 0.08 0.88 -1.72
C PHE A 39 -0.76 0.40 -2.92
N LEU A 40 -1.25 1.32 -3.76
CA LEU A 40 -2.04 0.96 -4.94
C LEU A 40 -1.19 0.21 -5.97
N ASP A 41 0.02 0.67 -6.24
CA ASP A 41 0.94 0.01 -7.19
C ASP A 41 1.33 -1.38 -6.67
N PHE A 42 1.63 -1.48 -5.36
CA PHE A 42 1.87 -2.74 -4.68
C PHE A 42 0.67 -3.70 -4.77
N SER A 43 -0.55 -3.22 -4.52
CA SER A 43 -1.76 -4.04 -4.53
C SER A 43 -2.08 -4.58 -5.92
N LEU A 44 -1.71 -3.84 -6.97
CA LEU A 44 -1.87 -4.27 -8.35
C LEU A 44 -0.82 -5.30 -8.75
N ALA A 45 0.45 -5.09 -8.40
CA ALA A 45 1.53 -6.02 -8.69
C ALA A 45 2.66 -5.86 -7.67
N HIS A 46 3.25 -6.96 -7.21
CA HIS A 46 4.37 -6.94 -6.26
C HIS A 46 5.16 -8.26 -6.30
N ILE A 47 6.39 -8.26 -5.77
CA ILE A 47 7.18 -9.48 -5.61
C ILE A 47 6.46 -10.40 -4.62
N CYS A 48 6.31 -11.68 -4.93
CA CYS A 48 5.63 -12.64 -4.05
C CYS A 48 6.20 -12.61 -2.63
N GLU A 49 5.32 -12.68 -1.62
CA GLU A 49 5.65 -12.62 -0.18
C GLU A 49 6.31 -11.31 0.30
N SER A 50 6.44 -10.29 -0.55
CA SER A 50 6.89 -8.96 -0.11
C SER A 50 5.85 -8.26 0.77
N ARG A 51 6.30 -7.27 1.54
CA ARG A 51 5.48 -6.48 2.47
C ARG A 51 5.56 -5.02 2.10
N ASN A 52 4.41 -4.40 1.83
CA ASN A 52 4.36 -2.96 1.59
C ASN A 52 4.66 -2.18 2.86
N VAL A 53 5.47 -1.14 2.70
CA VAL A 53 5.84 -0.21 3.76
C VAL A 53 4.80 0.90 3.79
N ASN A 54 4.30 1.23 4.98
CA ASN A 54 3.30 2.27 5.14
C ASN A 54 3.90 3.62 4.75
N TRP A 55 3.33 4.22 3.72
CA TRP A 55 3.68 5.55 3.26
C TRP A 55 2.46 6.43 3.12
N ASN A 56 2.35 7.44 3.99
CA ASN A 56 1.26 8.40 3.96
C ASN A 56 1.75 9.84 4.17
N SER A 57 0.87 10.80 3.88
CA SER A 57 1.15 12.24 3.97
C SER A 57 1.55 12.69 5.38
N MET A 58 1.07 12.00 6.43
CA MET A 58 1.45 12.28 7.81
C MET A 58 2.91 11.91 8.09
N LEU A 59 3.39 10.80 7.54
CA LEU A 59 4.79 10.36 7.67
C LEU A 59 5.75 11.33 6.98
N ARG A 60 5.40 11.81 5.77
CA ARG A 60 6.14 12.87 5.07
C ARG A 60 6.28 14.15 5.90
N ARG A 61 5.25 14.49 6.69
CA ARG A 61 5.28 15.67 7.55
C ARG A 61 6.19 15.47 8.76
N ARG A 62 6.16 14.28 9.38
CA ARG A 62 6.97 13.95 10.57
C ARG A 62 8.45 13.76 10.26
N SER A 63 8.80 13.20 9.09
CA SER A 63 10.20 12.95 8.73
C SER A 63 11.05 14.22 8.58
N LYS A 64 10.42 15.37 8.33
CA LYS A 64 11.13 16.66 8.24
C LYS A 64 11.64 17.18 9.58
N SER A 65 11.13 16.68 10.70
CA SER A 65 11.42 17.21 12.04
C SER A 65 12.13 16.22 12.95
N SER A 66 12.26 14.95 12.55
CA SER A 66 12.80 13.88 13.39
C SER A 66 13.29 12.71 12.55
N VAL A 67 14.25 11.95 13.10
CA VAL A 67 14.65 10.65 12.55
C VAL A 67 13.43 9.74 12.47
N VAL A 68 13.22 9.09 11.33
CA VAL A 68 12.08 8.20 11.11
C VAL A 68 12.32 6.88 11.84
N ALA A 69 11.39 6.49 12.70
CA ALA A 69 11.40 5.20 13.38
C ALA A 69 10.69 4.12 12.54
N LEU A 70 11.14 2.86 12.63
CA LEU A 70 10.55 1.74 11.90
C LEU A 70 9.08 1.51 12.21
N GLU A 71 8.66 1.77 13.45
CA GLU A 71 7.26 1.60 13.87
C GLU A 71 6.27 2.53 13.15
N TRP A 72 6.78 3.61 12.53
CA TRP A 72 5.98 4.52 11.71
C TRP A 72 5.80 3.98 10.29
N LEU A 73 6.80 3.26 9.79
CA LEU A 73 6.84 2.67 8.45
C LEU A 73 6.20 1.27 8.42
N ILE A 74 6.24 0.53 9.53
CA ILE A 74 5.78 -0.85 9.64
C ILE A 74 4.72 -0.93 10.75
N PRO A 75 3.43 -0.80 10.40
CA PRO A 75 2.35 -0.86 11.38
C PRO A 75 2.14 -2.27 11.96
N ASP A 76 2.50 -3.31 11.20
CA ASP A 76 2.46 -4.70 11.67
C ASP A 76 3.48 -4.92 12.80
N LYS A 77 2.96 -5.03 14.02
CA LYS A 77 3.76 -5.23 15.23
C LYS A 77 4.49 -6.56 15.23
N THR A 78 3.95 -7.60 14.60
CA THR A 78 4.60 -8.92 14.55
C THR A 78 5.81 -8.89 13.62
N LEU A 79 5.67 -8.29 12.43
CA LEU A 79 6.77 -8.06 11.50
C LEU A 79 7.85 -7.17 12.14
N LEU A 80 7.44 -6.06 12.76
CA LEU A 80 8.35 -5.13 13.43
C LEU A 80 9.15 -5.80 14.54
N SER A 81 8.51 -6.60 15.41
CA SER A 81 9.18 -7.34 16.47
C SER A 81 10.21 -8.32 15.91
N ARG A 82 9.86 -9.05 14.83
CA ARG A 82 10.76 -10.00 14.17
C ARG A 82 11.94 -9.31 13.48
N LEU A 83 11.73 -8.16 12.86
CA LEU A 83 12.83 -7.37 12.31
C LEU A 83 13.82 -6.96 13.40
N ARG A 84 13.33 -6.36 14.49
CA ARG A 84 14.16 -5.91 15.62
C ARG A 84 14.88 -7.07 16.35
N SER A 85 14.30 -8.27 16.36
CA SER A 85 14.92 -9.45 16.96
C SER A 85 15.86 -10.21 16.02
N GLY A 86 16.11 -9.72 14.80
CA GLY A 86 16.96 -10.42 13.82
C GLY A 86 16.31 -11.67 13.21
N GLY A 87 14.99 -11.80 13.28
CA GLY A 87 14.24 -12.93 12.73
C GLY A 87 14.27 -13.02 11.20
N TYR A 88 14.78 -11.99 10.52
CA TYR A 88 14.98 -12.00 9.07
C TYR A 88 16.41 -11.66 8.69
N CYS A 89 16.98 -12.41 7.75
CA CYS A 89 18.30 -12.16 7.17
C CYS A 89 18.40 -12.84 5.79
N PRO A 90 18.59 -12.11 4.68
CA PRO A 90 18.66 -10.65 4.61
C PRO A 90 17.27 -9.98 4.66
N VAL A 91 17.26 -8.69 5.00
CA VAL A 91 16.13 -7.78 4.80
C VAL A 91 16.39 -7.00 3.51
N VAL A 92 15.54 -7.19 2.51
CA VAL A 92 15.68 -6.56 1.19
C VAL A 92 14.71 -5.40 1.08
N VAL A 93 15.19 -4.23 0.66
CA VAL A 93 14.37 -3.04 0.36
C VAL A 93 14.28 -2.89 -1.15
N ALA A 94 13.05 -2.75 -1.66
CA ALA A 94 12.77 -2.51 -3.08
C ALA A 94 11.94 -1.23 -3.24
N ASP A 95 12.34 -0.38 -4.19
CA ASP A 95 11.57 0.77 -4.62
C ASP A 95 10.97 0.53 -6.01
N GLU A 96 10.60 1.60 -6.73
CA GLU A 96 10.09 1.45 -8.11
C GLU A 96 11.17 0.98 -9.07
N ARG A 97 12.32 1.70 -9.13
CA ARG A 97 13.26 1.57 -10.26
C ARG A 97 14.68 2.08 -10.01
N SER A 98 15.03 2.46 -8.79
CA SER A 98 16.35 3.02 -8.51
C SER A 98 17.44 1.97 -8.71
N ARG A 99 18.53 2.35 -9.37
CA ARG A 99 19.62 1.42 -9.73
C ARG A 99 20.65 1.24 -8.62
N SER A 100 20.67 2.18 -7.68
CA SER A 100 21.58 2.18 -6.53
C SER A 100 20.98 3.00 -5.38
N VAL A 101 21.50 2.77 -4.18
CA VAL A 101 21.20 3.58 -2.98
C VAL A 101 21.59 5.04 -3.20
N ALA A 102 22.66 5.30 -3.99
CA ALA A 102 23.12 6.65 -4.30
C ALA A 102 22.13 7.47 -5.14
N GLU A 103 21.22 6.82 -5.88
CA GLU A 103 20.16 7.50 -6.65
C GLU A 103 18.93 7.86 -5.80
N LEU A 104 18.83 7.33 -4.58
CA LEU A 104 17.69 7.57 -3.72
C LEU A 104 17.66 9.02 -3.25
N LYS A 105 16.49 9.65 -3.37
CA LYS A 105 16.26 10.98 -2.78
C LYS A 105 16.22 10.85 -1.25
N SER A 106 16.72 11.86 -0.55
CA SER A 106 16.78 11.87 0.92
C SER A 106 15.39 11.76 1.56
N GLU A 107 14.36 12.30 0.90
CA GLU A 107 12.96 12.23 1.34
C GLU A 107 12.17 11.02 0.80
N SER A 108 12.83 10.10 0.08
CA SER A 108 12.19 8.89 -0.43
C SER A 108 11.90 7.89 0.70
N VAL A 109 10.86 7.07 0.52
CA VAL A 109 10.48 6.02 1.49
C VAL A 109 11.62 5.03 1.67
N ALA A 110 12.24 4.61 0.57
CA ALA A 110 13.36 3.68 0.58
C ALA A 110 14.54 4.23 1.40
N GLN A 111 14.93 5.50 1.18
CA GLN A 111 16.04 6.09 1.94
C GLN A 111 15.73 6.19 3.45
N MET A 112 14.52 6.59 3.80
CA MET A 112 14.10 6.68 5.21
C MET A 112 14.00 5.31 5.86
N LEU A 113 13.50 4.30 5.14
CA LEU A 113 13.44 2.92 5.62
C LEU A 113 14.84 2.34 5.82
N LEU A 114 15.75 2.52 4.86
CA LEU A 114 17.13 2.07 4.98
C LEU A 114 17.79 2.69 6.22
N THR A 115 17.62 3.99 6.41
CA THR A 115 18.14 4.70 7.59
C THR A 115 17.55 4.14 8.90
N ALA A 116 16.23 3.89 8.94
CA ALA A 116 15.57 3.33 10.12
C ALA A 116 16.01 1.89 10.41
N LEU A 117 16.15 1.06 9.38
CA LEU A 117 16.64 -0.33 9.50
C LEU A 117 18.08 -0.36 10.02
N GLN A 118 18.98 0.46 9.48
CA GLN A 118 20.38 0.55 9.91
C GLN A 118 20.52 0.97 11.38
N ASN A 119 19.58 1.76 11.90
CA ASN A 119 19.60 2.25 13.28
C ASN A 119 18.96 1.26 14.27
N GLU A 120 17.95 0.49 13.84
CA GLU A 120 17.11 -0.31 14.75
C GLU A 120 17.29 -1.82 14.60
N VAL A 121 17.96 -2.31 13.56
CA VAL A 121 18.07 -3.73 13.22
C VAL A 121 19.53 -4.13 13.00
N HIS A 122 19.89 -5.32 13.48
CA HIS A 122 21.25 -5.87 13.41
C HIS A 122 21.28 -7.10 12.50
N THR A 123 20.92 -6.92 11.23
CA THR A 123 20.89 -7.99 10.21
C THR A 123 21.44 -7.47 8.88
N GLN A 124 21.70 -8.36 7.94
CA GLN A 124 22.12 -7.96 6.59
C GLN A 124 20.97 -7.21 5.90
N ILE A 125 21.20 -5.95 5.56
CA ILE A 125 20.27 -5.13 4.78
C ILE A 125 20.75 -5.11 3.34
N CYS A 126 19.83 -5.34 2.40
CA CYS A 126 20.08 -5.27 0.97
C CYS A 126 19.14 -4.29 0.29
N PHE A 127 19.59 -3.65 -0.79
CA PHE A 127 18.79 -2.82 -1.67
C PHE A 127 18.72 -3.45 -3.07
N LEU A 128 17.51 -3.60 -3.62
CA LEU A 128 17.30 -4.20 -4.94
C LEU A 128 17.58 -3.19 -6.05
N GLN A 129 18.64 -3.44 -6.82
CA GLN A 129 18.98 -2.64 -7.98
C GLN A 129 17.93 -2.80 -9.10
N GLY A 130 17.47 -1.68 -9.64
CA GLY A 130 16.44 -1.64 -10.68
C GLY A 130 15.02 -1.74 -10.15
N GLY A 131 14.84 -1.80 -8.81
CA GLY A 131 13.55 -1.80 -8.14
C GLY A 131 12.61 -2.92 -8.59
N PHE A 132 11.31 -2.72 -8.31
CA PHE A 132 10.26 -3.63 -8.75
C PHE A 132 10.15 -3.69 -10.28
N GLU A 133 10.25 -2.55 -10.97
CA GLU A 133 10.13 -2.46 -12.43
C GLU A 133 11.09 -3.44 -13.11
N GLY A 134 12.40 -3.28 -12.86
CA GLY A 134 13.43 -4.14 -13.46
C GLY A 134 13.35 -5.60 -13.02
N PHE A 135 12.91 -5.87 -11.78
CA PHE A 135 12.72 -7.24 -11.32
C PHE A 135 11.53 -7.92 -12.01
N SER A 136 10.41 -7.22 -12.14
CA SER A 136 9.17 -7.76 -12.71
C SER A 136 9.28 -8.06 -14.20
N GLU A 137 10.07 -7.28 -14.94
CA GLU A 137 10.38 -7.52 -16.35
C GLU A 137 11.18 -8.80 -16.55
N ALA A 138 12.14 -9.07 -15.67
CA ALA A 138 13.05 -10.22 -15.78
C ALA A 138 12.49 -11.50 -15.14
N PHE A 139 11.67 -11.37 -14.09
CA PHE A 139 11.22 -12.48 -13.23
C PHE A 139 9.73 -12.42 -12.91
N SER A 140 8.90 -12.23 -13.94
CA SER A 140 7.44 -12.12 -13.80
C SER A 140 6.78 -13.29 -13.06
N GLU A 141 7.39 -14.48 -13.04
CA GLU A 141 6.89 -15.67 -12.34
C GLU A 141 7.02 -15.59 -10.81
N LEU A 142 7.85 -14.67 -10.31
CA LEU A 142 8.04 -14.39 -8.88
C LEU A 142 7.26 -13.15 -8.44
N CYS A 143 6.38 -12.63 -9.30
CA CYS A 143 5.52 -11.50 -9.00
C CYS A 143 4.06 -11.93 -8.93
N TYR A 144 3.36 -11.41 -7.92
CA TYR A 144 1.91 -11.38 -7.93
C TYR A 144 1.45 -10.28 -8.87
N ASN A 145 0.45 -10.58 -9.70
CA ASN A 145 -0.30 -9.61 -10.48
C ASN A 145 -1.77 -9.82 -10.17
N SER A 146 -2.44 -8.77 -9.70
CA SER A 146 -3.87 -8.80 -9.49
C SER A 146 -4.56 -9.09 -10.82
N PRO A 147 -5.45 -10.09 -10.91
CA PRO A 147 -6.24 -10.31 -12.09
C PRO A 147 -7.12 -9.07 -12.28
N ARG A 148 -6.67 -8.15 -13.13
CA ARG A 148 -7.52 -7.06 -13.61
C ARG A 148 -8.79 -7.72 -14.14
N ASN A 149 -9.94 -7.30 -13.61
CA ASN A 149 -11.20 -7.45 -14.32
C ASN A 149 -10.97 -6.86 -15.72
N GLN A 150 -10.91 -7.71 -16.75
CA GLN A 150 -10.68 -7.34 -18.14
C GLN A 150 -11.91 -6.62 -18.72
N PHE A 151 -12.37 -5.55 -18.08
CA PHE A 151 -13.35 -4.66 -18.65
C PHE A 151 -12.61 -3.52 -19.33
N SER A 152 -12.40 -3.76 -20.62
CA SER A 152 -12.30 -2.81 -21.73
C SER A 152 -11.69 -1.44 -21.44
N THR A 153 -10.48 -1.26 -21.95
CA THR A 153 -9.95 0.00 -22.46
C THR A 153 -11.03 0.71 -23.30
N VAL A 154 -11.67 1.72 -22.74
CA VAL A 154 -12.32 2.76 -23.53
C VAL A 154 -11.45 4.00 -23.39
N GLU A 155 -11.00 4.53 -24.53
CA GLU A 155 -10.17 5.71 -24.64
C GLU A 155 -10.74 6.90 -23.85
N PRO A 156 -9.88 7.75 -23.22
CA PRO A 156 -10.33 8.99 -22.64
C PRO A 156 -10.52 10.06 -23.73
N GLU A 157 -11.78 10.38 -24.03
CA GLU A 157 -12.19 11.58 -24.78
C GLU A 157 -11.90 12.89 -23.97
N PRO A 158 -11.81 14.06 -24.63
CA PRO A 158 -10.86 15.10 -24.29
C PRO A 158 -11.27 16.04 -23.15
N ILE A 159 -10.26 16.32 -22.34
CA ILE A 159 -9.98 17.46 -21.45
C ILE A 159 -10.98 18.63 -21.56
N THR A 160 -11.76 18.84 -20.50
CA THR A 160 -12.23 20.18 -20.13
C THR A 160 -11.84 20.49 -18.68
N THR A 161 -11.46 21.74 -18.49
CA THR A 161 -10.79 22.33 -17.33
C THR A 161 -11.48 22.10 -15.99
N GLY A 162 -10.73 21.58 -15.01
CA GLY A 162 -10.99 21.76 -13.57
C GLY A 162 -11.01 20.48 -12.76
N ARG A 163 -9.98 20.30 -11.90
CA ARG A 163 -9.79 19.21 -10.93
C ARG A 163 -9.69 17.81 -11.56
N ARG A 164 -8.48 17.26 -11.61
CA ARG A 164 -8.27 15.84 -11.91
C ARG A 164 -9.09 15.01 -10.92
N THR A 165 -10.12 14.32 -11.38
CA THR A 165 -10.72 13.21 -10.64
C THR A 165 -9.60 12.20 -10.41
N PRO A 166 -9.29 11.81 -9.17
CA PRO A 166 -8.27 10.81 -8.91
C PRO A 166 -8.58 9.52 -9.67
N SER A 167 -7.57 8.75 -10.05
CA SER A 167 -7.69 7.59 -10.96
C SER A 167 -8.73 6.55 -10.52
N HIS A 168 -9.08 6.49 -9.24
CA HIS A 168 -10.10 5.61 -8.68
C HIS A 168 -11.56 6.06 -8.91
N ASP A 169 -11.79 7.27 -9.43
CA ASP A 169 -13.11 7.82 -9.75
C ASP A 169 -13.50 7.64 -11.24
N GLN A 170 -12.61 7.01 -12.03
CA GLN A 170 -12.79 6.84 -13.47
C GLN A 170 -13.71 5.65 -13.80
N ASP A 171 -13.68 4.60 -12.96
CA ASP A 171 -14.52 3.41 -13.11
C ASP A 171 -15.79 3.50 -12.24
N GLY A 172 -16.62 2.44 -12.23
CA GLY A 172 -17.76 2.32 -11.32
C GLY A 172 -17.34 2.03 -9.87
N PRO A 173 -18.27 2.07 -8.90
CA PRO A 173 -17.99 1.59 -7.55
C PRO A 173 -17.57 0.11 -7.57
N VAL A 174 -16.61 -0.25 -6.72
CA VAL A 174 -16.04 -1.61 -6.67
C VAL A 174 -16.92 -2.50 -5.81
N GLU A 175 -17.36 -3.63 -6.35
CA GLU A 175 -18.08 -4.66 -5.60
C GLU A 175 -17.09 -5.44 -4.71
N LEU A 176 -17.25 -5.36 -3.39
CA LEU A 176 -16.40 -6.03 -2.41
C LEU A 176 -16.94 -7.43 -2.06
N LEU A 177 -18.25 -7.54 -1.98
CA LEU A 177 -19.02 -8.77 -1.79
C LEU A 177 -20.26 -8.64 -2.68
N PRO A 178 -20.95 -9.75 -3.01
CA PRO A 178 -22.31 -9.65 -3.54
C PRO A 178 -23.06 -8.59 -2.76
N PHE A 179 -23.82 -7.72 -3.42
CA PHE A 179 -24.63 -6.64 -2.82
C PHE A 179 -23.88 -5.52 -2.05
N LEU A 180 -22.55 -5.58 -1.87
CA LEU A 180 -21.79 -4.57 -1.13
C LEU A 180 -20.75 -3.88 -2.01
N PHE A 181 -20.97 -2.59 -2.25
CA PHE A 181 -20.14 -1.76 -3.12
C PHE A 181 -19.39 -0.68 -2.33
N LEU A 182 -18.14 -0.43 -2.70
CA LEU A 182 -17.33 0.68 -2.22
C LEU A 182 -17.16 1.73 -3.33
N GLY A 183 -17.54 2.96 -3.05
CA GLY A 183 -17.45 4.06 -4.01
C GLY A 183 -17.11 5.40 -3.36
N SER A 184 -16.72 6.35 -4.19
CA SER A 184 -16.44 7.72 -3.78
C SER A 184 -17.70 8.59 -3.78
N ALA A 185 -17.54 9.85 -3.37
CA ALA A 185 -18.59 10.87 -3.48
C ALA A 185 -19.07 11.08 -4.93
N VAL A 186 -18.20 10.85 -5.92
CA VAL A 186 -18.57 10.95 -7.34
C VAL A 186 -19.45 9.77 -7.75
N HIS A 187 -19.16 8.56 -7.26
CA HIS A 187 -20.00 7.39 -7.55
C HIS A 187 -21.39 7.53 -6.92
N SER A 188 -21.46 8.02 -5.67
CA SER A 188 -22.74 8.22 -4.98
C SER A 188 -23.60 9.35 -5.55
N SER A 189 -23.03 10.23 -6.38
CA SER A 189 -23.77 11.30 -7.08
C SER A 189 -24.27 10.90 -8.47
N ARG A 190 -24.11 9.64 -8.89
CA ARG A 190 -24.54 9.16 -10.22
C ARG A 190 -25.77 8.25 -10.10
N ARG A 191 -26.97 8.85 -10.09
CA ARG A 191 -28.25 8.14 -9.90
C ARG A 191 -28.42 6.89 -10.78
N GLU A 192 -28.17 7.03 -12.08
CA GLU A 192 -28.36 5.93 -13.04
C GLU A 192 -27.40 4.78 -12.80
N ALA A 193 -26.16 5.06 -12.39
CA ALA A 193 -25.17 4.04 -12.06
C ALA A 193 -25.56 3.28 -10.78
N LEU A 194 -26.05 3.98 -9.76
CA LEU A 194 -26.56 3.34 -8.53
C LEU A 194 -27.75 2.43 -8.84
N ALA A 195 -28.71 2.91 -9.64
CA ALA A 195 -29.87 2.13 -10.04
C ALA A 195 -29.49 0.90 -10.89
N ALA A 196 -28.57 1.05 -11.85
CA ALA A 196 -28.08 -0.05 -12.69
C ALA A 196 -27.34 -1.12 -11.89
N ALA A 197 -26.62 -0.73 -10.83
CA ALA A 197 -25.99 -1.64 -9.88
C ALA A 197 -26.97 -2.26 -8.86
N GLY A 198 -28.24 -1.87 -8.88
CA GLY A 198 -29.25 -2.35 -7.93
C GLY A 198 -29.07 -1.82 -6.50
N ILE A 199 -28.36 -0.70 -6.33
CA ILE A 199 -28.09 -0.11 -5.02
C ILE A 199 -29.36 0.60 -4.52
N THR A 200 -29.87 0.16 -3.36
CA THR A 200 -31.07 0.71 -2.71
C THR A 200 -30.75 1.48 -1.43
N ALA A 201 -29.54 1.31 -0.89
CA ALA A 201 -29.09 1.91 0.35
C ALA A 201 -27.65 2.43 0.23
N VAL A 202 -27.34 3.53 0.91
CA VAL A 202 -26.02 4.18 0.90
C VAL A 202 -25.58 4.49 2.33
N LEU A 203 -24.48 3.87 2.75
CA LEU A 203 -23.78 4.19 3.97
C LEU A 203 -22.78 5.35 3.71
N ASN A 204 -23.15 6.56 4.11
CA ASN A 204 -22.31 7.75 3.94
C ASN A 204 -21.38 7.93 5.15
N VAL A 205 -20.09 7.67 4.97
CA VAL A 205 -19.09 7.84 6.03
C VAL A 205 -18.38 9.21 6.02
N SER A 206 -18.71 10.07 5.06
CA SER A 206 -18.09 11.39 4.90
C SER A 206 -18.82 12.46 5.72
N SER A 207 -18.06 13.32 6.38
CA SER A 207 -18.59 14.51 7.07
C SER A 207 -18.91 15.68 6.11
N THR A 208 -18.36 15.66 4.89
CA THR A 208 -18.45 16.77 3.93
C THR A 208 -19.29 16.46 2.70
N CYS A 209 -19.55 15.18 2.40
CA CYS A 209 -20.35 14.77 1.26
C CYS A 209 -21.85 14.72 1.62
N PRO A 210 -22.74 15.45 0.93
CA PRO A 210 -24.18 15.38 1.16
C PRO A 210 -24.78 14.05 0.68
N ASN A 211 -25.98 13.71 1.16
CA ASN A 211 -26.78 12.64 0.57
C ASN A 211 -27.53 13.22 -0.63
N PHE A 212 -27.44 12.58 -1.80
CA PHE A 212 -27.95 13.16 -3.05
C PHE A 212 -29.42 12.78 -3.35
N TYR A 213 -29.89 11.63 -2.87
CA TYR A 213 -31.17 11.04 -3.27
C TYR A 213 -32.03 10.63 -2.06
N GLU A 214 -32.06 11.48 -1.02
CA GLU A 214 -32.87 11.23 0.18
C GLU A 214 -34.36 11.10 -0.20
N GLY A 215 -34.98 9.99 0.19
CA GLY A 215 -36.36 9.64 -0.17
C GLY A 215 -36.48 8.61 -1.30
N GLU A 216 -35.47 8.49 -2.16
CA GLU A 216 -35.36 7.40 -3.15
C GLU A 216 -34.47 6.26 -2.65
N LEU A 217 -33.38 6.59 -1.95
CA LEU A 217 -32.45 5.63 -1.35
C LEU A 217 -32.50 5.72 0.18
N GLN A 218 -32.25 4.60 0.85
CA GLN A 218 -32.04 4.59 2.30
C GLN A 218 -30.63 5.08 2.61
N TYR A 219 -30.50 6.02 3.54
CA TYR A 219 -29.20 6.55 3.95
C TYR A 219 -28.95 6.28 5.43
N LEU A 220 -27.72 5.88 5.73
CA LEU A 220 -27.15 5.96 7.07
C LEU A 220 -25.89 6.81 6.98
N ARG A 221 -25.77 7.84 7.84
CA ARG A 221 -24.54 8.63 7.94
C ARG A 221 -23.79 8.27 9.22
N LEU A 222 -22.55 7.82 9.06
CA LEU A 222 -21.61 7.56 10.16
C LEU A 222 -20.40 8.45 9.97
N THR A 223 -20.38 9.63 10.58
CA THR A 223 -19.23 10.53 10.49
C THR A 223 -18.07 9.95 11.29
N VAL A 224 -17.04 9.49 10.59
CA VAL A 224 -15.80 9.00 11.20
C VAL A 224 -14.71 10.05 10.97
N GLU A 225 -14.01 10.44 12.03
CA GLU A 225 -12.85 11.33 11.89
C GLU A 225 -11.66 10.56 11.29
N ASP A 226 -11.02 11.14 10.28
CA ASP A 226 -9.80 10.59 9.67
C ASP A 226 -8.57 10.88 10.57
N THR A 227 -8.55 10.26 11.76
CA THR A 227 -7.44 10.37 12.71
C THR A 227 -7.05 9.00 13.25
N LEU A 228 -5.76 8.83 13.59
CA LEU A 228 -5.23 7.57 14.13
C LEU A 228 -5.82 7.18 15.50
N VAL A 229 -6.47 8.13 16.19
CA VAL A 229 -7.09 7.92 17.50
C VAL A 229 -8.60 7.72 17.41
N ALA A 230 -9.21 7.90 16.23
CA ALA A 230 -10.63 7.68 16.04
C ALA A 230 -10.96 6.20 16.19
N ASP A 231 -11.85 5.87 17.13
CA ASP A 231 -12.33 4.50 17.31
C ASP A 231 -13.44 4.18 16.32
N ILE A 232 -13.04 3.81 15.10
CA ILE A 232 -13.97 3.45 14.03
C ILE A 232 -14.80 2.20 14.38
N ARG A 233 -14.34 1.38 15.34
CA ARG A 233 -15.03 0.15 15.77
C ARG A 233 -16.37 0.45 16.44
N ALA A 234 -16.51 1.60 17.09
CA ALA A 234 -17.77 2.04 17.67
C ALA A 234 -18.88 2.16 16.61
N CYS A 235 -18.52 2.38 15.34
CA CYS A 235 -19.45 2.51 14.23
C CYS A 235 -19.84 1.16 13.59
N PHE A 236 -19.09 0.07 13.87
CA PHE A 236 -19.26 -1.19 13.14
C PHE A 236 -20.62 -1.83 13.39
N GLN A 237 -21.08 -1.85 14.64
CA GLN A 237 -22.37 -2.47 14.97
C GLN A 237 -23.53 -1.80 14.22
N THR A 238 -23.52 -0.46 14.15
CA THR A 238 -24.55 0.31 13.43
C THR A 238 -24.43 0.13 11.92
N ALA A 239 -23.21 0.12 11.37
CA ALA A 239 -22.98 -0.11 9.94
C ALA A 239 -23.46 -1.50 9.50
N ILE A 240 -23.12 -2.54 10.27
CA ILE A 240 -23.47 -3.93 9.98
C ILE A 240 -24.99 -4.15 10.08
N ALA A 241 -25.68 -3.48 11.00
CA ALA A 241 -27.13 -3.60 11.12
C ALA A 241 -27.88 -2.93 9.95
N PHE A 242 -27.22 -2.02 9.23
CA PHE A 242 -27.80 -1.30 8.09
C PHE A 242 -27.58 -2.00 6.75
N ILE A 243 -26.44 -2.69 6.60
CA ILE A 243 -26.10 -3.50 5.41
C ILE A 243 -26.88 -4.81 5.45
#